data_AF-A0A0D8BHF2-F1
#
_entry.id   AF-A0A0D8BHF2-F1
#
_cell.length_a   1.000
_cell.length_b   1.000
_cell.length_c   1.000
_cell.angle_alpha   90.00
_cell.angle_beta   90.00
_cell.angle_gamma   90.00
#
_symmetry.space_group_name_H-M   'P 1'
#
loop_
_entity.id
_entity.type
_entity.pdbx_description
1 polymer ?
#
loop_
_entity_poly.entity_id
_entity_poly.type
_entity_poly.pdbx_seq_one_letter_code
_entity_poly.pdbx_strand_id
1 'polypeptide(L)'
;MLIILLLVLMMRTAYLLWFFHTPAWTSRPHDVRYCGGWYERADAPDVTGRQARRTAGGDLKPVMRSPVFRPITAYRPSSTCPQYLFAKVGRDVYVTYRATED
;
A
#
# COMPACT_ATOMS: atom_id res chain seq x y z
N MET A 1 1.33 19.40 -35.64
CA MET A 1 0.40 18.37 -35.10
C MET A 1 1.11 17.06 -34.79
N LEU A 2 1.86 16.47 -35.72
CA LEU A 2 2.56 15.18 -35.54
C LEU A 2 3.53 15.16 -34.34
N ILE A 3 4.28 16.25 -34.15
CA ILE A 3 5.20 16.42 -33.00
C ILE A 3 4.45 16.43 -31.66
N ILE A 4 3.29 17.11 -31.60
CA ILE A 4 2.47 17.19 -30.38
C ILE A 4 1.89 15.82 -30.06
N LEU A 5 1.42 15.07 -31.07
CA LEU A 5 0.92 13.71 -30.89
C LEU A 5 2.00 12.78 -30.31
N LEU A 6 3.23 12.85 -30.83
CA LEU A 6 4.38 12.09 -30.35
C LEU A 6 4.72 12.43 -28.88
N LEU A 7 4.74 13.72 -28.54
CA LEU A 7 4.96 14.18 -27.16
C LEU A 7 3.90 13.66 -26.20
N VAL A 8 2.62 13.73 -26.57
CA VAL A 8 1.52 13.24 -25.75
C VAL A 8 1.63 11.72 -25.52
N LEU A 9 1.95 10.95 -26.56
CA LEU A 9 2.14 9.50 -26.45
C LEU A 9 3.35 9.13 -25.58
N MET A 10 4.46 9.86 -25.68
CA MET A 10 5.62 9.65 -24.82
C MET A 10 5.32 9.97 -23.37
N MET A 11 4.67 11.11 -23.08
CA MET A 11 4.27 11.48 -21.73
C MET A 11 3.31 10.46 -21.11
N ARG A 12 2.34 9.97 -21.89
CA ARG A 12 1.42 8.91 -21.46
C ARG A 12 2.18 7.63 -21.11
N THR A 13 3.11 7.21 -21.96
CA THR A 13 3.92 6.00 -21.74
C THR A 13 4.81 6.13 -20.51
N ALA A 14 5.48 7.27 -20.35
CA ALA A 14 6.29 7.57 -19.17
C ALA A 14 5.45 7.57 -17.89
N TYR A 15 4.26 8.19 -17.92
CA TYR A 15 3.31 8.18 -16.80
C TYR A 15 2.88 6.76 -16.45
N LEU A 16 2.52 5.93 -17.44
CA LEU A 16 2.12 4.54 -17.20
C LEU A 16 3.28 3.73 -16.63
N LEU A 17 4.48 3.84 -17.19
CA LEU A 17 5.67 3.17 -16.66
C LEU A 17 5.94 3.58 -15.21
N TRP A 18 5.89 4.88 -14.91
CA TRP A 18 6.05 5.38 -13.55
C TRP A 18 4.94 4.85 -12.63
N PHE A 19 3.68 4.90 -13.04
CA PHE A 19 2.54 4.41 -12.25
C PHE A 19 2.64 2.90 -11.97
N PHE A 20 3.13 2.12 -12.95
CA PHE A 20 3.33 0.67 -12.82
C PHE A 20 4.66 0.26 -12.17
N HIS A 21 5.65 1.14 -12.06
CA HIS A 21 6.90 0.85 -11.31
C HIS A 21 6.87 1.40 -9.89
N THR A 22 6.20 2.51 -9.66
CA THR A 22 6.11 3.12 -8.34
C THR A 22 5.19 2.25 -7.46
N PRO A 23 5.64 1.76 -6.28
CA PRO A 23 4.80 1.04 -5.35
C PRO A 23 3.51 1.82 -5.08
N ALA A 24 2.36 1.15 -5.01
CA ALA A 24 1.05 1.78 -4.79
C ALA A 24 0.96 2.61 -3.49
N TRP A 25 1.95 2.48 -2.59
CA TRP A 25 2.02 3.14 -1.30
C TRP A 25 3.11 4.21 -1.17
N THR A 26 3.89 4.50 -2.22
CA THR A 26 4.77 5.68 -2.15
C THR A 26 3.99 6.97 -1.95
N SER A 27 2.74 7.01 -2.43
CA SER A 27 1.79 8.10 -2.20
C SER A 27 1.27 8.16 -0.76
N ARG A 28 1.51 7.11 0.05
CA ARG A 28 1.09 7.00 1.46
C ARG A 28 -0.33 7.53 1.70
N PRO A 29 -1.36 6.97 1.02
CA PRO A 29 -2.74 7.44 1.14
C PRO A 29 -3.15 7.56 2.60
N HIS A 30 -4.00 8.54 2.90
CA HIS A 30 -4.46 8.80 4.26
C HIS A 30 -5.35 7.67 4.79
N ASP A 31 -6.15 7.10 3.90
CA ASP A 31 -7.17 6.10 4.18
C ASP A 31 -7.11 4.97 3.15
N VAL A 32 -7.42 3.75 3.59
CA VAL A 32 -7.55 2.59 2.71
C VAL A 32 -8.72 1.71 3.09
N ARG A 33 -9.27 1.05 2.06
CA ARG A 33 -10.37 0.11 2.23
C ARG A 33 -9.86 -1.32 2.25
N TYR A 34 -10.19 -2.06 3.31
CA TYR A 34 -9.84 -3.46 3.48
C TYR A 34 -10.88 -4.18 4.33
N CYS A 35 -11.14 -5.46 4.07
CA CYS A 35 -12.11 -6.26 4.85
C CYS A 35 -13.50 -5.58 4.99
N GLY A 36 -13.96 -4.90 3.94
CA GLY A 36 -15.24 -4.17 3.95
C GLY A 36 -15.23 -2.80 4.62
N GLY A 37 -14.28 -2.50 5.52
CA GLY A 37 -14.17 -1.25 6.28
C GLY A 37 -13.02 -0.34 5.86
N TRP A 38 -12.94 0.81 6.53
CA TRP A 38 -11.88 1.81 6.35
C TRP A 38 -10.78 1.65 7.39
N TYR A 39 -9.56 1.97 6.96
CA TYR A 39 -8.39 2.02 7.81
C TYR A 39 -7.68 3.33 7.55
N GLU A 40 -7.38 4.04 8.62
CA GLU A 40 -6.70 5.32 8.59
C GLU A 40 -5.21 5.14 8.87
N ARG A 41 -4.38 5.92 8.19
CA ARG A 41 -2.94 5.94 8.43
C ARG A 41 -2.69 6.42 9.85
N ALA A 42 -1.99 5.61 10.64
CA ALA A 42 -1.60 6.02 11.98
C ALA A 42 -0.62 7.20 11.90
N ASP A 43 -0.78 8.19 12.78
CA ASP A 43 0.19 9.28 12.96
C ASP A 43 1.41 8.76 13.75
N ALA A 44 2.10 7.79 13.15
CA ALA A 44 3.26 7.12 13.70
C ALA A 44 4.35 7.03 12.63
N PRO A 45 5.64 7.07 13.02
CA PRO A 45 6.73 6.92 12.08
C PRO A 45 6.67 5.56 11.37
N ASP A 46 7.21 5.51 10.15
CA ASP A 46 7.34 4.28 9.40
C ASP A 46 8.08 3.22 10.23
N VAL A 47 7.60 1.99 10.19
CA VAL A 47 8.09 0.89 11.02
C VAL A 47 8.87 -0.13 10.19
N THR A 48 9.84 -0.81 10.81
CA THR A 48 10.55 -1.91 10.16
C THR A 48 9.69 -3.17 10.09
N GLY A 49 10.05 -4.13 9.23
CA GLY A 49 9.34 -5.40 9.16
C GLY A 49 9.39 -6.21 10.45
N ARG A 50 10.43 -6.00 11.29
CA ARG A 50 10.49 -6.59 12.65
C ARG A 50 9.47 -5.93 13.58
N GLN A 51 9.34 -4.61 13.54
CA GLN A 51 8.37 -3.88 14.36
C GLN A 51 6.93 -4.23 13.94
N ALA A 52 6.65 -4.26 12.64
CA ALA A 52 5.36 -4.67 12.10
C ALA A 52 4.95 -6.10 12.52
N ARG A 53 5.89 -7.06 12.48
CA ARG A 53 5.64 -8.44 12.98
C ARG A 53 5.32 -8.48 14.47
N ARG A 54 6.04 -7.69 15.28
CA ARG A 54 5.76 -7.57 16.72
C ARG A 54 4.36 -7.03 16.98
N THR A 55 3.98 -5.96 16.28
CA THR A 55 2.64 -5.35 16.40
C THR A 55 1.54 -6.27 15.89
N ALA A 56 1.76 -6.98 14.78
CA ALA A 56 0.82 -7.96 14.24
C ALA A 56 0.73 -9.26 15.07
N GLY A 57 1.64 -9.44 16.04
CA GLY A 57 1.74 -10.64 16.86
C GLY A 57 2.12 -11.90 16.08
N GLY A 58 2.81 -11.80 14.94
CA GLY A 58 3.14 -12.96 14.11
C GLY A 58 3.69 -12.60 12.73
N ASP A 59 3.72 -13.60 11.84
CA ASP A 59 4.19 -13.41 10.48
C ASP A 59 3.26 -12.54 9.64
N LEU A 60 3.88 -11.71 8.80
CA LEU A 60 3.18 -10.83 7.88
C LEU A 60 2.91 -11.59 6.58
N LYS A 61 1.63 -11.74 6.23
CA LYS A 61 1.24 -12.27 4.92
C LYS A 61 0.98 -11.11 3.95
N PRO A 62 1.63 -11.09 2.78
CA PRO A 62 1.35 -10.12 1.75
C PRO A 62 0.01 -10.45 1.08
N VAL A 63 -0.89 -9.47 0.98
CA VAL A 63 -2.11 -9.58 0.15
C VAL A 63 -2.04 -8.62 -1.02
N MET A 64 -2.47 -9.12 -2.18
CA MET A 64 -2.57 -8.35 -3.41
C MET A 64 -3.93 -7.67 -3.52
N ARG A 65 -3.96 -6.42 -3.98
CA ARG A 65 -5.20 -5.68 -4.28
C ARG A 65 -5.32 -5.46 -5.78
N SER A 66 -6.49 -5.74 -6.36
CA SER A 66 -6.83 -5.28 -7.72
C SER A 66 -7.06 -3.75 -7.71
N PRO A 67 -6.67 -2.97 -8.74
CA PRO A 67 -6.26 -3.37 -10.11
C PRO A 67 -4.75 -3.57 -10.28
N VAL A 68 -3.96 -3.29 -9.25
CA VAL A 68 -2.50 -3.37 -9.31
C VAL A 68 -2.11 -4.53 -8.41
N PHE A 69 -2.05 -5.76 -8.93
CA PHE A 69 -1.68 -7.04 -8.27
C PHE A 69 -0.32 -7.01 -7.55
N ARG A 70 -0.12 -6.05 -6.66
CA ARG A 70 1.09 -5.82 -5.90
C ARG A 70 0.82 -6.23 -4.46
N PRO A 71 1.80 -6.84 -3.80
CA PRO A 71 1.69 -7.18 -2.38
C PRO A 71 1.62 -5.87 -1.59
N ILE A 72 0.41 -5.52 -1.18
CA ILE A 72 0.03 -4.19 -0.71
C ILE A 72 -0.06 -4.17 0.80
N THR A 73 -0.36 -5.30 1.45
CA THR A 73 -0.60 -5.32 2.89
C THR A 73 0.02 -6.53 3.55
N ALA A 74 0.81 -6.29 4.59
CA ALA A 74 1.33 -7.26 5.51
C ALA A 74 0.39 -7.31 6.73
N TYR A 75 -0.27 -8.43 6.99
CA TYR A 75 -1.08 -8.63 8.20
C TYR A 75 -1.05 -10.11 8.63
N ARG A 76 -1.47 -10.39 9.87
CA ARG A 76 -1.60 -11.76 10.41
C ARG A 76 -2.95 -12.36 9.99
N PRO A 77 -3.02 -13.61 9.50
CA PRO A 77 -4.29 -14.27 9.25
C PRO A 77 -4.98 -14.61 10.59
N SER A 78 -5.92 -13.78 11.03
CA SER A 78 -7.05 -14.25 11.85
C SER A 78 -8.27 -14.39 10.93
N SER A 79 -9.26 -15.16 11.36
CA SER A 79 -10.57 -15.26 10.69
C SER A 79 -11.38 -13.95 10.72
N THR A 80 -10.83 -12.90 11.34
CA THR A 80 -11.46 -11.60 11.58
C THR A 80 -10.68 -10.48 10.90
N CYS A 81 -11.35 -9.35 10.61
CA CYS A 81 -10.69 -8.16 10.11
C CYS A 81 -9.63 -7.68 11.11
N PRO A 82 -8.35 -7.52 10.70
CA PRO A 82 -7.28 -7.15 11.63
C PRO A 82 -7.44 -5.70 12.08
N GLN A 83 -7.02 -5.37 13.30
CA GLN A 83 -7.04 -3.98 13.77
C GLN A 83 -5.98 -3.11 13.08
N TYR A 84 -4.89 -3.72 12.61
CA TYR A 84 -3.77 -3.03 11.99
C TYR A 84 -3.43 -3.63 10.63
N LEU A 85 -3.08 -2.76 9.68
CA LEU A 85 -2.53 -3.13 8.39
C LEU A 85 -1.16 -2.48 8.22
N PHE A 86 -0.21 -3.22 7.64
CA PHE A 86 1.13 -2.72 7.38
C PHE A 86 1.36 -2.63 5.88
N ALA A 87 1.43 -1.42 5.35
CA ALA A 87 1.66 -1.16 3.94
C ALA A 87 3.16 -1.07 3.65
N LYS A 88 3.68 -1.94 2.78
CA LYS A 88 5.11 -1.94 2.43
C LYS A 88 5.42 -0.79 1.46
N VAL A 89 6.25 0.18 1.91
CA VAL A 89 6.67 1.36 1.12
C VAL A 89 8.12 1.30 0.68
N GLY A 90 8.94 0.44 1.30
CA GLY A 90 10.35 0.25 0.97
C GLY A 90 10.79 -1.20 1.14
N ARG A 91 12.10 -1.46 1.14
CA ARG A 91 12.65 -2.83 1.25
C ARG A 91 12.27 -3.50 2.58
N ASP A 92 12.40 -2.75 3.68
CA ASP A 92 12.04 -3.15 5.05
C ASP A 92 11.32 -2.00 5.79
N VAL A 93 10.53 -1.21 5.07
CA VAL A 93 9.83 -0.04 5.61
C VAL A 93 8.34 -0.18 5.36
N TYR A 94 7.56 0.01 6.43
CA TYR A 94 6.12 -0.20 6.45
C TYR A 94 5.41 1.02 7.05
N VAL A 95 4.32 1.44 6.43
CA VAL A 95 3.39 2.43 6.99
C VAL A 95 2.29 1.68 7.72
N THR A 96 1.89 2.17 8.89
CA THR A 96 0.86 1.55 9.72
C THR A 96 -0.50 2.19 9.44
N TYR A 97 -1.52 1.36 9.27
CA TYR A 97 -2.91 1.76 9.18
C TYR A 97 -3.70 1.07 10.29
N ARG A 98 -4.66 1.77 10.87
CA ARG A 98 -5.53 1.28 11.94
C ARG A 98 -6.97 1.27 11.46
N ALA A 99 -7.72 0.23 11.79
CA ALA A 99 -9.15 0.17 11.51
C ALA A 99 -9.84 1.40 12.13
N THR A 100 -10.64 2.09 11.32
CA THR A 100 -11.52 3.15 11.80
C THR A 100 -12.70 2.48 12.51
N GLU A 101 -12.98 2.91 13.76
CA GLU A 101 -14.20 2.52 14.46
C GLU A 101 -15.33 3.33 13.85
N ASP A 102 -16.06 2.74 12.90
CA ASP A 102 -17.42 3.19 12.53
C ASP A 102 -18.45 2.58 13.48
#